data_AF-A0A3P8U2S5-F1
#
_entry.id   AF-A0A3P8U2S5-F1
#
_cell.length_a   1.000
_cell.length_b   1.000
_cell.length_c   1.000
_cell.angle_alpha   90.00
_cell.angle_beta   90.00
_cell.angle_gamma   90.00
#
_symmetry.space_group_name_H-M   'P 1'
#
loop_
_entity.id
_entity.type
_entity.pdbx_description
1 polymer ?
#
loop_
_entity_poly.entity_id
_entity_poly.type
_entity_poly.pdbx_seq_one_letter_code
_entity_poly.pdbx_strand_id
1 'polypeptide(L)'
;MQSVMVTIIDLVAPGELISSAGELKMPFSDAIKYSILAISVTLLLLALGILAWQIFRCCTQSHNTYNQQDKVSSNLLYTDEKPTTAGNYSGAPSTKVEDVSTEARRLSRCLSQTSFPSSGSSQRDEDMGEQESIKKVDGSLRFSVYYDRLQSRLVVTVLQVEGLLQLSQTCRLQPFVKLRLMWAGSETVEVEGFTDEEGEETLPVLWTVLQEWRTRTVKGSCSPLYGDQFSCVLQEDKLHHVNLRMEVKDFDKFSRHTVLGEVRLPLRQLNIFYPLELQEELQIPQKDLVGEVLLTLKFLPTSQRLEVGLLKVRTVLTEMCSDAALYARISVQCNQCKLRYQKTSAVAHCLVTVFNQVLMFSLPESPVEQCKILVSVYETHAARKSAKRLIGQLSVGKERSNEDEHWTWMMRSVRQPVAKWHSLLI
;
A
#
# COMPACT_ATOMS: atom_id res chain seq x y z
N MET A 1 -57.23 -51.66 48.68
CA MET A 1 -58.16 -51.59 47.53
C MET A 1 -58.11 -50.17 46.99
N GLN A 2 -57.90 -50.04 45.66
CA GLN A 2 -58.15 -48.86 44.78
C GLN A 2 -57.42 -47.55 45.16
N SER A 3 -56.49 -46.97 44.39
CA SER A 3 -56.28 -46.81 42.94
C SER A 3 -57.36 -46.04 42.18
N VAL A 4 -56.88 -45.23 41.22
CA VAL A 4 -57.55 -44.52 40.09
C VAL A 4 -57.97 -43.07 40.42
N MET A 5 -57.30 -41.99 39.96
CA MET A 5 -56.81 -41.53 38.63
C MET A 5 -57.92 -40.91 37.74
N VAL A 6 -57.52 -39.92 36.92
CA VAL A 6 -58.15 -39.44 35.65
C VAL A 6 -59.00 -38.15 35.80
N THR A 7 -58.45 -36.93 35.55
CA THR A 7 -58.38 -36.11 34.28
C THR A 7 -59.37 -34.91 34.34
N ILE A 8 -59.29 -33.77 33.64
CA ILE A 8 -58.90 -33.35 32.26
C ILE A 8 -58.68 -31.80 32.35
N ILE A 9 -57.54 -31.22 31.95
CA ILE A 9 -57.22 -30.60 30.64
C ILE A 9 -58.14 -29.39 30.29
N ASP A 10 -57.60 -28.16 30.29
CA ASP A 10 -57.36 -27.39 29.05
C ASP A 10 -56.73 -25.99 29.28
N LEU A 11 -56.04 -25.53 28.23
CA LEU A 11 -55.05 -24.45 28.18
C LEU A 11 -55.60 -23.23 27.38
N VAL A 12 -55.06 -22.04 27.67
CA VAL A 12 -54.91 -20.81 26.79
C VAL A 12 -55.93 -19.65 26.89
N ALA A 13 -55.47 -18.58 27.58
CA ALA A 13 -55.39 -17.11 27.27
C ALA A 13 -56.65 -16.29 26.84
N PRO A 14 -56.61 -14.94 26.72
CA PRO A 14 -55.70 -13.87 27.22
C PRO A 14 -56.46 -12.69 27.91
N GLY A 15 -55.77 -11.73 28.53
CA GLY A 15 -56.39 -10.42 28.83
C GLY A 15 -55.68 -9.58 29.90
N GLU A 16 -55.01 -8.51 29.45
CA GLU A 16 -54.75 -7.23 30.14
C GLU A 16 -54.30 -7.23 31.61
N LEU A 17 -53.05 -6.83 31.86
CA LEU A 17 -52.69 -6.03 33.06
C LEU A 17 -51.46 -5.16 32.75
N ILE A 18 -51.73 -3.93 32.32
CA ILE A 18 -50.81 -2.81 32.41
C ILE A 18 -50.98 -2.20 33.82
N SER A 19 -49.85 -1.80 34.41
CA SER A 19 -49.72 -0.94 35.61
C SER A 19 -49.59 -1.64 36.97
N SER A 20 -48.35 -1.97 37.33
CA SER A 20 -47.82 -1.71 38.69
C SER A 20 -46.29 -1.83 38.66
N ALA A 21 -45.63 -0.87 38.00
CA ALA A 21 -44.20 -0.69 38.17
C ALA A 21 -43.95 -0.15 39.58
N GLY A 22 -43.18 -0.90 40.37
CA GLY A 22 -42.92 -0.65 41.79
C GLY A 22 -42.45 0.78 42.07
N GLU A 23 -43.17 1.43 42.97
CA GLU A 23 -42.85 2.75 43.48
C GLU A 23 -41.61 2.63 44.38
N LEU A 24 -40.42 2.83 43.78
CA LEU A 24 -39.14 2.79 44.46
C LEU A 24 -39.00 4.05 45.34
N LYS A 25 -39.57 3.98 46.54
CA LYS A 25 -39.64 5.08 47.50
C LYS A 25 -38.25 5.35 48.08
N MET A 26 -37.45 6.14 47.37
CA MET A 26 -36.15 6.60 47.87
C MET A 26 -36.36 7.50 49.10
N PRO A 27 -35.58 7.33 50.19
CA PRO A 27 -35.79 7.99 51.49
C PRO A 27 -35.21 9.41 51.51
N PHE A 28 -35.48 10.19 50.46
CA PHE A 28 -35.01 11.57 50.35
C PHE A 28 -36.22 12.50 50.37
N SER A 29 -36.12 13.59 51.15
CA SER A 29 -37.11 14.67 51.14
C SER A 29 -37.36 15.14 49.71
N ASP A 30 -38.59 15.51 49.37
CA ASP A 30 -38.95 15.90 48.00
C ASP A 30 -38.08 17.08 47.50
N ALA A 31 -37.60 17.94 48.40
CA ALA A 31 -36.62 18.98 48.11
C ALA A 31 -35.31 18.44 47.49
N ILE A 32 -34.82 17.28 47.95
CA ILE A 32 -33.60 16.64 47.43
C ILE A 32 -33.88 16.01 46.07
N LYS A 33 -35.06 15.42 45.85
CA LYS A 33 -35.45 14.86 44.55
C LYS A 33 -35.52 15.95 43.48
N TYR A 34 -36.14 17.08 43.79
CA TYR A 34 -36.17 18.23 42.89
C TYR A 34 -34.78 18.84 42.66
N SER A 35 -33.91 18.82 43.68
CA SER A 35 -32.53 19.28 43.53
C SER A 35 -31.73 18.37 42.59
N ILE A 36 -31.86 17.05 42.70
CA ILE A 36 -31.18 16.09 41.80
C ILE A 36 -31.74 16.20 40.38
N LEU A 37 -33.07 16.35 40.24
CA LEU A 37 -33.71 16.54 38.94
C LEU A 37 -33.23 17.84 38.28
N ALA A 38 -33.13 18.94 39.04
CA ALA A 38 -32.62 20.21 38.56
C ALA A 38 -31.16 20.08 38.09
N ILE A 39 -30.31 19.41 38.87
CA ILE A 39 -28.90 19.16 38.47
C ILE A 39 -28.86 18.34 37.18
N SER A 40 -29.65 17.27 37.07
CA SER A 40 -29.72 16.43 35.86
C SER A 40 -30.13 17.23 34.62
N VAL A 41 -31.17 18.08 34.75
CA VAL A 41 -31.63 18.95 33.66
C VAL A 41 -30.56 19.97 33.28
N THR A 42 -29.86 20.57 34.25
CA THR A 42 -28.77 21.51 33.96
C THR A 42 -27.60 20.85 33.23
N LEU A 43 -27.23 19.62 33.62
CA LEU A 43 -26.18 18.85 32.93
C LEU A 43 -26.59 18.48 31.51
N LEU A 44 -27.85 18.11 31.29
CA LEU A 44 -28.38 17.82 29.96
C LEU A 44 -28.33 19.05 29.05
N LEU A 45 -28.76 20.21 29.54
CA LEU A 45 -28.70 21.47 28.79
C LEU A 45 -27.26 21.87 28.45
N LEU A 46 -26.33 21.65 29.38
CA LEU A 46 -24.90 21.93 29.16
C LEU A 46 -24.32 20.99 28.09
N ALA A 47 -24.68 19.71 28.11
CA ALA A 47 -24.28 18.74 27.07
C ALA A 47 -24.84 19.11 25.68
N LEU A 48 -26.11 19.51 25.61
CA LEU A 48 -26.73 19.98 24.36
C LEU A 48 -26.07 21.26 23.83
N GLY A 49 -25.68 22.17 24.73
CA GLY A 49 -24.91 23.36 24.38
C GLY A 49 -23.54 23.03 23.78
N ILE A 50 -22.82 22.05 24.34
CA ILE A 50 -21.53 21.59 23.80
C ILE A 50 -21.73 20.93 22.43
N LEU A 51 -22.75 20.10 22.25
CA LEU A 51 -23.06 19.47 20.96
C LEU A 51 -23.42 20.51 19.89
N ALA A 52 -24.28 21.48 20.24
CA ALA A 52 -24.62 22.58 19.34
C ALA A 52 -23.38 23.42 18.99
N TRP A 53 -22.49 23.68 19.96
CA TRP A 53 -21.23 24.38 19.72
C TRP A 53 -20.27 23.59 18.82
N GLN A 54 -20.18 22.26 19.00
CA GLN A 54 -19.39 21.38 18.14
C GLN A 54 -19.93 21.36 16.71
N ILE A 55 -21.26 21.29 16.53
CA ILE A 55 -21.92 21.35 15.23
C ILE A 55 -21.69 22.72 14.59
N PHE A 56 -21.88 23.82 15.34
CA PHE A 56 -21.62 25.17 14.85
C PHE A 56 -20.16 25.36 14.46
N ARG A 57 -19.20 24.84 15.25
CA ARG A 57 -17.77 24.86 14.91
C ARG A 57 -17.47 24.04 13.66
N CYS A 58 -18.12 22.89 13.48
CA CYS A 58 -17.96 22.08 12.29
C CYS A 58 -18.51 22.79 11.03
N CYS A 59 -19.69 23.40 11.15
CA CYS A 59 -20.32 24.16 10.07
C CYS A 59 -19.53 25.43 9.71
N THR A 60 -19.05 26.18 10.70
CA THR A 60 -18.23 27.39 10.49
C THR A 60 -16.83 27.06 9.98
N GLN A 61 -16.21 25.96 10.43
CA GLN A 61 -14.92 25.51 9.92
C GLN A 61 -15.01 25.10 8.44
N SER A 62 -16.09 24.42 8.04
CA SER A 62 -16.36 24.09 6.63
C SER A 62 -16.58 25.35 5.78
N HIS A 63 -17.35 26.34 6.28
CA HIS A 63 -17.62 27.60 5.59
C HIS A 63 -16.37 28.48 5.42
N ASN A 64 -15.46 28.49 6.41
CA ASN A 64 -14.21 29.25 6.32
C ASN A 64 -13.21 28.60 5.34
N THR A 65 -13.15 27.27 5.22
CA THR A 65 -12.34 26.63 4.17
C THR A 65 -12.83 26.96 2.76
N TYR A 66 -14.13 27.18 2.58
CA TYR A 66 -14.68 27.54 1.26
C TYR A 66 -14.43 29.01 0.90
N ASN A 67 -14.52 29.92 1.88
CA ASN A 67 -14.30 31.36 1.64
C ASN A 67 -12.82 31.78 1.67
N GLN A 68 -11.91 31.03 2.29
CA GLN A 68 -10.48 31.37 2.36
C GLN A 68 -9.67 30.86 1.15
N GLN A 69 -10.18 29.86 0.41
CA GLN A 69 -9.50 29.30 -0.78
C GLN A 69 -9.53 30.27 -1.99
N ASP A 70 -10.55 31.13 -2.09
CA ASP A 70 -10.70 32.09 -3.20
C ASP A 70 -9.91 33.41 -3.02
N LYS A 71 -9.34 33.68 -1.82
CA LYS A 71 -8.67 34.96 -1.55
C LYS A 71 -7.19 34.88 -1.17
N VAL A 72 -6.63 33.69 -0.93
CA VAL A 72 -5.21 33.53 -0.50
C VAL A 72 -4.32 32.89 -1.57
N SER A 73 -4.89 32.44 -2.69
CA SER A 73 -4.13 31.84 -3.80
C SER A 73 -3.30 32.84 -4.64
N SER A 74 -3.26 34.12 -4.27
CA SER A 74 -2.57 35.16 -5.03
C SER A 74 -1.29 35.71 -4.40
N ASN A 75 -0.85 35.27 -3.21
CA ASN A 75 0.37 35.81 -2.61
C ASN A 75 1.25 34.77 -1.90
N LEU A 76 2.50 34.72 -2.40
CA LEU A 76 3.75 34.17 -1.85
C LEU A 76 4.20 32.73 -2.16
N LEU A 77 5.05 32.69 -3.19
CA LEU A 77 6.29 31.93 -3.32
C LEU A 77 7.27 32.10 -2.12
N TYR A 78 8.21 31.14 -2.05
CA TYR A 78 9.60 31.17 -1.51
C TYR A 78 9.88 30.75 -0.04
N THR A 79 10.76 29.72 0.11
CA THR A 79 11.81 29.39 1.14
C THR A 79 11.52 29.60 2.64
N ASP A 80 11.94 28.80 3.63
CA ASP A 80 13.22 28.14 3.91
C ASP A 80 13.07 27.18 5.14
N GLU A 81 14.18 26.52 5.53
CA GLU A 81 14.36 25.43 6.51
C GLU A 81 14.10 25.65 8.03
N LYS A 82 13.89 24.49 8.72
CA LYS A 82 14.46 24.04 10.03
C LYS A 82 13.83 24.46 11.40
N PRO A 83 14.20 23.85 12.57
CA PRO A 83 13.31 22.97 13.35
C PRO A 83 13.20 23.28 14.87
N THR A 84 12.21 22.74 15.60
CA THR A 84 12.33 22.61 17.08
C THR A 84 11.52 21.46 17.72
N THR A 85 12.29 20.55 18.33
CA THR A 85 12.24 19.84 19.64
C THR A 85 10.97 19.78 20.54
N ALA A 86 10.73 18.54 21.00
CA ALA A 86 10.24 18.03 22.30
C ALA A 86 8.76 18.12 22.74
N GLY A 87 8.29 16.99 23.29
CA GLY A 87 7.12 16.90 24.18
C GLY A 87 6.42 15.54 24.16
N ASN A 88 6.86 14.62 25.02
CA ASN A 88 6.17 13.35 25.33
C ASN A 88 4.80 13.62 25.98
N TYR A 89 3.79 12.77 25.76
CA TYR A 89 3.06 12.01 26.79
C TYR A 89 2.02 11.06 26.15
N SER A 90 1.82 9.97 26.88
CA SER A 90 1.02 8.76 26.68
C SER A 90 -0.49 8.94 26.44
N GLY A 91 -1.06 8.03 25.64
CA GLY A 91 -2.51 7.75 25.61
C GLY A 91 -2.82 6.51 24.76
N ALA A 92 -3.47 5.50 25.35
CA ALA A 92 -3.86 4.23 24.73
C ALA A 92 -4.81 4.43 23.52
N PRO A 93 -4.84 3.50 22.53
CA PRO A 93 -5.57 3.74 21.29
C PRO A 93 -7.03 3.34 21.44
N SER A 94 -7.95 4.29 21.29
CA SER A 94 -9.35 4.01 21.00
C SER A 94 -9.55 3.88 19.48
N THR A 95 -10.14 2.77 19.08
CA THR A 95 -10.55 2.48 17.71
C THR A 95 -11.73 3.39 17.34
N LYS A 96 -11.52 4.29 16.38
CA LYS A 96 -12.61 4.96 15.66
C LYS A 96 -12.72 4.36 14.26
N VAL A 97 -13.89 3.80 14.00
CA VAL A 97 -14.37 3.37 12.69
C VAL A 97 -14.75 4.63 11.91
N GLU A 98 -14.20 4.81 10.72
CA GLU A 98 -14.59 5.91 9.81
C GLU A 98 -15.70 5.45 8.88
N ASP A 99 -16.75 6.26 8.81
CA ASP A 99 -18.04 5.96 8.18
C ASP A 99 -18.00 6.26 6.67
N VAL A 100 -18.36 5.26 5.87
CA VAL A 100 -18.29 5.23 4.40
C VAL A 100 -19.64 5.67 3.84
N SER A 101 -19.78 6.98 3.56
CA SER A 101 -20.97 7.47 2.84
C SER A 101 -20.71 8.58 1.82
N THR A 102 -19.48 9.05 1.66
CA THR A 102 -19.12 10.10 0.69
C THR A 102 -18.44 9.59 -0.59
N GLU A 103 -18.01 8.31 -0.64
CA GLU A 103 -17.40 7.72 -1.85
C GLU A 103 -18.39 7.21 -2.90
N ALA A 104 -19.66 6.97 -2.53
CA ALA A 104 -20.64 6.35 -3.44
C ALA A 104 -21.04 7.21 -4.65
N ARG A 105 -20.79 8.54 -4.64
CA ARG A 105 -21.14 9.45 -5.75
C ARG A 105 -19.99 9.80 -6.70
N ARG A 106 -18.76 9.37 -6.41
CA ARG A 106 -17.59 9.60 -7.29
C ARG A 106 -17.15 8.36 -8.07
N LEU A 107 -17.51 7.18 -7.59
CA LEU A 107 -17.25 5.90 -8.26
C LEU A 107 -18.16 5.65 -9.48
N SER A 108 -19.26 6.40 -9.64
CA SER A 108 -20.18 6.27 -10.77
C SER A 108 -19.64 6.76 -12.12
N ARG A 109 -18.51 7.50 -12.16
CA ARG A 109 -17.87 7.91 -13.42
C ARG A 109 -16.76 6.98 -13.92
N CYS A 110 -16.27 6.07 -13.07
CA CYS A 110 -15.21 5.13 -13.46
C CYS A 110 -15.76 3.74 -13.81
N LEU A 111 -17.06 3.52 -13.64
CA LEU A 111 -17.75 2.25 -13.99
C LEU A 111 -18.54 2.34 -15.30
N SER A 112 -18.51 3.47 -16.01
CA SER A 112 -19.10 3.58 -17.35
C SER A 112 -18.09 3.13 -18.41
N GLN A 113 -17.71 1.85 -18.37
CA GLN A 113 -17.14 1.09 -19.49
C GLN A 113 -17.06 -0.41 -19.11
N THR A 114 -18.18 -0.98 -18.71
CA THR A 114 -18.42 -2.43 -18.78
C THR A 114 -19.66 -2.62 -19.65
N SER A 115 -19.47 -2.69 -20.97
CA SER A 115 -20.50 -3.14 -21.89
C SER A 115 -20.62 -4.66 -21.74
N PHE A 116 -21.63 -5.11 -20.99
CA PHE A 116 -22.11 -6.49 -21.06
C PHE A 116 -23.00 -6.62 -22.30
N PRO A 117 -22.75 -7.54 -23.23
CA PRO A 117 -23.74 -7.89 -24.25
C PRO A 117 -24.80 -8.80 -23.65
N SER A 118 -26.07 -8.40 -23.76
CA SER A 118 -27.23 -9.25 -23.45
C SER A 118 -27.51 -10.21 -24.61
N SER A 119 -27.70 -11.49 -24.26
CA SER A 119 -28.01 -12.64 -25.13
C SER A 119 -29.21 -12.45 -26.07
N GLY A 120 -29.08 -12.99 -27.29
CA GLY A 120 -30.17 -13.20 -28.25
C GLY A 120 -29.79 -14.03 -29.49
N SER A 121 -29.92 -15.36 -29.36
CA SER A 121 -30.20 -16.40 -30.38
C SER A 121 -29.20 -16.81 -31.48
N SER A 122 -29.00 -18.14 -31.49
CA SER A 122 -28.80 -19.12 -32.59
C SER A 122 -27.46 -19.30 -33.32
N GLN A 123 -26.85 -20.45 -32.97
CA GLN A 123 -26.25 -21.49 -33.82
C GLN A 123 -24.93 -21.26 -34.57
N ARG A 124 -23.97 -22.12 -34.20
CA ARG A 124 -22.87 -22.76 -34.97
C ARG A 124 -21.75 -21.85 -35.47
N ASP A 125 -20.56 -21.99 -34.91
CA ASP A 125 -19.41 -22.69 -35.52
C ASP A 125 -18.10 -22.37 -34.78
N GLU A 126 -17.25 -23.41 -34.71
CA GLU A 126 -15.77 -23.43 -34.74
C GLU A 126 -14.91 -22.56 -33.78
N ASP A 127 -14.22 -23.29 -32.90
CA ASP A 127 -12.81 -23.19 -32.47
C ASP A 127 -12.00 -21.94 -32.90
N MET A 128 -11.60 -21.10 -31.93
CA MET A 128 -10.38 -20.26 -31.98
C MET A 128 -10.11 -19.64 -30.59
N GLY A 129 -8.85 -19.73 -30.15
CA GLY A 129 -8.39 -19.52 -28.77
C GLY A 129 -8.63 -18.14 -28.13
N GLU A 130 -8.63 -18.18 -26.79
CA GLU A 130 -8.64 -17.01 -25.91
C GLU A 130 -7.32 -16.24 -26.06
N GLN A 131 -7.30 -15.24 -26.94
CA GLN A 131 -6.22 -14.26 -26.99
C GLN A 131 -6.42 -13.25 -25.86
N GLU A 132 -5.61 -13.34 -24.80
CA GLU A 132 -5.51 -12.32 -23.77
C GLU A 132 -5.27 -10.94 -24.43
N SER A 133 -6.18 -9.99 -24.19
CA SER A 133 -6.01 -8.62 -24.65
C SER A 133 -4.76 -8.00 -24.00
N ILE A 134 -3.65 -7.94 -24.75
CA ILE A 134 -2.41 -7.29 -24.34
C ILE A 134 -2.72 -5.83 -24.00
N LYS A 135 -2.53 -5.45 -22.73
CA LYS A 135 -2.58 -4.04 -22.31
C LYS A 135 -1.46 -3.28 -23.03
N LYS A 136 -1.79 -2.68 -24.17
CA LYS A 136 -0.86 -1.83 -24.90
C LYS A 136 -0.51 -0.62 -24.03
N VAL A 137 0.79 -0.38 -23.85
CA VAL A 137 1.29 0.83 -23.22
C VAL A 137 1.57 1.81 -24.35
N ASP A 138 1.03 3.02 -24.24
CA ASP A 138 1.23 4.05 -25.25
C ASP A 138 2.25 5.08 -24.79
N GLY A 139 3.11 5.46 -25.73
CA GLY A 139 4.07 6.55 -25.58
C GLY A 139 5.51 6.12 -25.72
N SER A 140 6.39 7.10 -25.75
CA SER A 140 7.83 6.93 -25.82
C SER A 140 8.54 7.89 -24.86
N LEU A 141 9.73 7.51 -24.42
CA LEU A 141 10.59 8.32 -23.56
C LEU A 141 11.87 8.64 -24.33
N ARG A 142 12.14 9.93 -24.48
CA ARG A 142 13.39 10.45 -25.03
C ARG A 142 14.31 10.92 -23.91
N PHE A 143 15.54 10.44 -23.92
CA PHE A 143 16.54 10.70 -22.89
C PHE A 143 17.95 10.62 -23.47
N SER A 144 18.93 11.13 -22.73
CA SER A 144 20.34 10.99 -23.08
C SER A 144 21.15 10.39 -21.95
N VAL A 145 22.12 9.54 -22.28
CA VAL A 145 23.01 8.88 -21.32
C VAL A 145 24.46 9.12 -21.75
N TYR A 146 25.31 9.43 -20.78
CA TYR A 146 26.74 9.67 -21.00
C TYR A 146 27.53 9.21 -19.76
N TYR A 147 28.67 8.57 -19.98
CA TYR A 147 29.61 8.20 -18.94
C TYR A 147 30.92 8.98 -19.10
N ASP A 148 31.22 9.81 -18.09
CA ASP A 148 32.48 10.53 -17.97
C ASP A 148 33.52 9.65 -17.28
N ARG A 149 34.46 9.11 -18.07
CA ARG A 149 35.55 8.26 -17.56
C ARG A 149 36.51 9.00 -16.62
N LEU A 150 36.75 10.29 -16.87
CA LEU A 150 37.70 11.08 -16.06
C LEU A 150 37.16 11.30 -14.64
N GLN A 151 35.85 11.44 -14.52
CA GLN A 151 35.17 11.66 -13.23
C GLN A 151 34.53 10.38 -12.66
N SER A 152 34.62 9.25 -13.38
CA SER A 152 33.90 8.00 -13.06
C SER A 152 32.43 8.27 -12.73
N ARG A 153 31.76 8.98 -13.65
CA ARG A 153 30.43 9.54 -13.40
C ARG A 153 29.47 9.22 -14.54
N LEU A 154 28.38 8.54 -14.22
CA LEU A 154 27.26 8.33 -15.12
C LEU A 154 26.33 9.55 -15.04
N VAL A 155 25.97 10.09 -16.20
CA VAL A 155 25.06 11.22 -16.37
C VAL A 155 23.88 10.77 -17.22
N VAL A 156 22.68 11.03 -16.73
CA VAL A 156 21.41 10.71 -17.39
C VAL A 156 20.57 11.98 -17.47
N THR A 157 20.11 12.34 -18.67
CA THR A 157 19.24 13.50 -18.89
C THR A 157 17.91 13.04 -19.43
N VAL A 158 16.81 13.36 -18.73
CA VAL A 158 15.47 13.08 -19.23
C VAL A 158 15.02 14.25 -20.08
N LEU A 159 14.76 14.03 -21.37
CA LEU A 159 14.42 15.11 -22.30
C LEU A 159 12.91 15.30 -22.38
N GLN A 160 12.18 14.27 -22.82
CA GLN A 160 10.77 14.38 -23.14
C GLN A 160 10.06 13.03 -23.03
N VAL A 161 8.78 13.04 -22.68
CA VAL A 161 7.87 11.90 -22.92
C VAL A 161 6.90 12.30 -24.02
N GLU A 162 6.58 11.39 -24.93
CA GLU A 162 5.64 11.60 -26.04
C GLU A 162 4.56 10.53 -26.05
N GLY A 163 3.42 10.81 -26.69
CA GLY A 163 2.44 9.78 -27.05
C GLY A 163 1.59 9.20 -25.92
N LEU A 164 1.43 9.86 -24.76
CA LEU A 164 0.58 9.38 -23.64
C LEU A 164 -0.95 9.43 -23.92
N LEU A 165 -1.36 9.49 -25.19
CA LEU A 165 -2.65 10.03 -25.65
C LEU A 165 -3.88 9.13 -25.42
N GLN A 166 -3.75 7.92 -24.91
CA GLN A 166 -4.89 7.00 -24.81
C GLN A 166 -5.58 6.99 -23.43
N LEU A 167 -5.03 7.67 -22.42
CA LEU A 167 -5.59 7.64 -21.06
C LEU A 167 -6.55 8.78 -20.71
N SER A 168 -6.73 9.78 -21.59
CA SER A 168 -7.46 10.98 -21.19
C SER A 168 -7.96 11.83 -22.37
N GLN A 169 -9.26 11.74 -22.67
CA GLN A 169 -9.99 12.65 -23.58
C GLN A 169 -9.96 14.14 -23.14
N THR A 170 -9.47 14.43 -21.93
CA THR A 170 -9.23 15.78 -21.41
C THR A 170 -7.90 15.82 -20.66
N CYS A 171 -6.75 15.95 -21.33
CA CYS A 171 -5.41 15.76 -20.75
C CYS A 171 -5.23 16.38 -19.34
N ARG A 172 -5.44 15.57 -18.29
CA ARG A 172 -5.36 15.94 -16.86
C ARG A 172 -4.16 15.30 -16.16
N LEU A 173 -3.34 14.59 -16.91
CA LEU A 173 -2.18 13.88 -16.40
C LEU A 173 -1.19 14.85 -15.78
N GLN A 174 -0.53 14.40 -14.72
CA GLN A 174 0.58 15.06 -14.06
C GLN A 174 1.82 14.16 -14.11
N PRO A 175 2.38 13.91 -15.30
CA PRO A 175 3.47 12.97 -15.47
C PRO A 175 4.78 13.44 -14.83
N PHE A 176 5.49 12.49 -14.24
CA PHE A 176 6.89 12.60 -13.85
C PHE A 176 7.61 11.28 -14.13
N VAL A 177 8.93 11.32 -14.24
CA VAL A 177 9.76 10.15 -14.50
C VAL A 177 10.53 9.81 -13.23
N LYS A 178 10.42 8.55 -12.81
CA LYS A 178 11.20 7.99 -11.70
C LYS A 178 12.34 7.15 -12.29
N LEU A 179 13.57 7.51 -11.98
CA LEU A 179 14.76 6.82 -12.46
C LEU A 179 15.35 5.98 -11.34
N ARG A 180 15.69 4.73 -11.62
CA ARG A 180 16.41 3.83 -10.72
C ARG A 180 17.59 3.24 -11.46
N LEU A 181 18.76 3.34 -10.83
CA LEU A 181 19.95 2.65 -11.28
C LEU A 181 19.95 1.26 -10.62
N MET A 182 19.70 0.22 -11.40
CA MET A 182 19.59 -1.16 -10.93
C MET A 182 20.91 -1.89 -11.16
N TRP A 183 21.43 -2.56 -10.14
CA TRP A 183 22.62 -3.39 -10.21
C TRP A 183 22.23 -4.86 -10.12
N ALA A 184 22.73 -5.68 -11.04
CA ALA A 184 22.63 -7.13 -10.99
C ALA A 184 23.72 -7.68 -10.06
N GLY A 185 23.31 -8.28 -8.94
CA GLY A 185 24.24 -9.01 -8.06
C GLY A 185 24.85 -10.19 -8.81
N SER A 186 26.18 -10.26 -8.85
CA SER A 186 26.94 -11.38 -9.44
C SER A 186 27.23 -12.50 -8.42
N GLU A 187 26.98 -12.26 -7.13
CA GLU A 187 27.22 -13.27 -6.09
C GLU A 187 26.11 -14.32 -6.09
N THR A 188 26.54 -15.58 -6.13
CA THR A 188 25.76 -16.81 -5.97
C THR A 188 25.08 -16.84 -4.60
N VAL A 189 24.03 -16.05 -4.42
CA VAL A 189 22.99 -16.43 -3.47
C VAL A 189 22.30 -17.60 -4.13
N GLU A 190 22.43 -18.79 -3.54
CA GLU A 190 21.62 -19.97 -3.89
C GLU A 190 20.15 -19.61 -3.61
N VAL A 191 19.55 -18.90 -4.56
CA VAL A 191 18.11 -18.74 -4.69
C VAL A 191 17.65 -20.07 -5.26
N GLU A 192 16.71 -20.73 -4.60
CA GLU A 192 16.08 -21.93 -5.15
C GLU A 192 15.51 -21.56 -6.53
N GLY A 193 16.06 -22.19 -7.58
CA GLY A 193 15.69 -21.88 -8.95
C GLY A 193 14.21 -22.18 -9.20
N PHE A 194 13.58 -21.34 -10.03
CA PHE A 194 12.34 -21.75 -10.69
C PHE A 194 12.73 -22.64 -11.87
N THR A 195 12.24 -23.87 -11.91
CA THR A 195 12.28 -24.70 -13.12
C THR A 195 11.28 -24.14 -14.12
N ASP A 196 11.76 -23.48 -15.16
CA ASP A 196 10.97 -23.23 -16.35
C ASP A 196 10.75 -24.55 -17.11
N GLU A 197 9.61 -24.65 -17.83
CA GLU A 197 9.14 -25.84 -18.56
C GLU A 197 10.10 -26.35 -19.66
N GLU A 198 11.29 -25.77 -19.80
CA GLU A 198 12.32 -26.13 -20.80
C GLU A 198 13.65 -26.62 -20.20
N GLY A 199 13.75 -26.80 -18.88
CA GLY A 199 14.86 -27.54 -18.26
C GLY A 199 16.23 -26.82 -18.25
N GLU A 200 16.28 -25.52 -18.51
CA GLU A 200 17.49 -24.70 -18.36
C GLU A 200 17.42 -23.90 -17.04
N GLU A 201 18.19 -24.30 -16.03
CA GLU A 201 18.24 -23.62 -14.71
C GLU A 201 18.94 -22.25 -14.83
N THR A 202 18.20 -21.23 -15.30
CA THR A 202 18.68 -19.84 -15.22
C THR A 202 18.36 -19.28 -13.84
N LEU A 203 19.38 -19.20 -12.98
CA LEU A 203 19.22 -18.60 -11.65
C LEU A 203 18.68 -17.16 -11.78
N PRO A 204 17.63 -16.80 -11.02
CA PRO A 204 17.02 -15.48 -11.15
C PRO A 204 18.00 -14.41 -10.63
N VAL A 205 18.32 -13.44 -11.49
CA VAL A 205 19.22 -12.34 -11.16
C VAL A 205 18.60 -11.46 -10.07
N LEU A 206 19.28 -11.36 -8.93
CA LEU A 206 18.90 -10.45 -7.86
C LEU A 206 19.35 -9.02 -8.18
N TRP A 207 18.39 -8.10 -8.20
CA TRP A 207 18.62 -6.70 -8.43
C TRP A 207 18.75 -5.93 -7.12
N THR A 208 19.61 -4.92 -7.09
CA THR A 208 19.62 -3.92 -6.02
C THR A 208 19.55 -2.53 -6.63
N VAL A 209 18.81 -1.65 -5.99
CA VAL A 209 18.82 -0.24 -6.41
C VAL A 209 20.14 0.35 -5.91
N LEU A 210 20.89 1.04 -6.76
CA LEU A 210 22.05 1.83 -6.36
C LEU A 210 21.65 3.25 -6.03
N GLN A 211 20.92 3.89 -6.95
CA GLN A 211 20.51 5.28 -6.83
C GLN A 211 19.09 5.46 -7.37
N GLU A 212 18.33 6.38 -6.77
CA GLU A 212 16.96 6.70 -7.19
C GLU A 212 16.83 8.22 -7.37
N TRP A 213 16.22 8.63 -8.47
CA TRP A 213 15.90 10.02 -8.78
C TRP A 213 14.46 10.17 -9.25
N ARG A 214 13.99 11.42 -9.25
CA ARG A 214 12.70 11.80 -9.84
C ARG A 214 12.84 13.13 -10.55
N THR A 215 12.18 13.26 -11.69
CA THR A 215 12.03 14.55 -12.37
C THR A 215 10.99 15.42 -11.67
N ARG A 216 10.92 16.68 -12.10
CA ARG A 216 9.79 17.55 -11.73
C ARG A 216 8.48 17.00 -12.28
N THR A 217 7.36 17.29 -11.61
CA THR A 217 6.03 16.94 -12.12
C THR A 217 5.53 18.01 -13.08
N VAL A 218 5.11 17.63 -14.29
CA VAL A 218 4.53 18.55 -15.28
C VAL A 218 3.01 18.36 -15.28
N LYS A 219 2.24 19.44 -15.15
CA LYS A 219 0.77 19.34 -15.04
C LYS A 219 0.08 19.53 -16.38
N GLY A 220 -0.96 18.74 -16.65
CA GLY A 220 -1.86 18.91 -17.80
C GLY A 220 -1.17 18.71 -19.15
N SER A 221 -0.14 17.86 -19.21
CA SER A 221 0.60 17.59 -20.44
C SER A 221 0.64 16.10 -20.73
N CYS A 222 0.39 15.77 -21.99
CA CYS A 222 0.49 14.42 -22.55
C CYS A 222 1.82 14.22 -23.30
N SER A 223 2.65 15.27 -23.35
CA SER A 223 4.00 15.27 -23.90
C SER A 223 4.92 16.19 -23.08
N PRO A 224 5.23 15.84 -21.81
CA PRO A 224 5.98 16.70 -20.91
C PRO A 224 7.46 16.83 -21.33
N LEU A 225 7.99 18.06 -21.22
CA LEU A 225 9.40 18.39 -21.40
C LEU A 225 10.09 18.58 -20.04
N TYR A 226 11.17 17.86 -19.80
CA TYR A 226 11.92 17.89 -18.55
C TYR A 226 13.28 18.61 -18.75
N GLY A 227 14.21 18.04 -19.51
CA GLY A 227 15.59 18.53 -19.54
C GLY A 227 16.29 18.46 -18.17
N ASP A 228 15.78 17.63 -17.25
CA ASP A 228 16.37 17.42 -15.93
C ASP A 228 17.57 16.46 -16.07
N GLN A 229 18.72 16.83 -15.50
CA GLN A 229 19.94 16.03 -15.54
C GLN A 229 20.26 15.44 -14.16
N PHE A 230 20.60 14.16 -14.14
CA PHE A 230 20.98 13.41 -12.95
C PHE A 230 22.37 12.81 -13.15
N SER A 231 23.16 12.74 -12.08
CA SER A 231 24.46 12.09 -12.13
C SER A 231 24.77 11.30 -10.87
N CYS A 232 25.56 10.24 -11.01
CA CYS A 232 26.10 9.46 -9.91
C CYS A 232 27.55 9.05 -10.19
N VAL A 233 28.34 8.97 -9.12
CA VAL A 233 29.69 8.40 -9.18
C VAL A 233 29.53 6.88 -9.25
N LEU A 234 30.06 6.28 -10.30
CA LEU A 234 29.99 4.86 -10.58
C LEU A 234 31.28 4.46 -11.30
N GLN A 235 31.95 3.40 -10.82
CA GLN A 235 33.17 2.93 -11.46
C GLN A 235 32.87 2.21 -12.78
N GLU A 236 33.82 2.17 -13.70
CA GLU A 236 33.61 1.68 -15.06
C GLU A 236 33.38 0.16 -15.11
N ASP A 237 34.10 -0.60 -14.28
CA ASP A 237 33.95 -2.04 -14.09
C ASP A 237 32.52 -2.43 -13.68
N LYS A 238 31.85 -1.52 -12.96
CA LYS A 238 30.48 -1.68 -12.50
C LYS A 238 29.45 -1.48 -13.61
N LEU A 239 29.74 -0.73 -14.68
CA LEU A 239 28.76 -0.43 -15.73
C LEU A 239 28.15 -1.67 -16.39
N HIS A 240 28.92 -2.76 -16.51
CA HIS A 240 28.47 -3.99 -17.18
C HIS A 240 27.33 -4.73 -16.45
N HIS A 241 27.16 -4.47 -15.16
CA HIS A 241 26.11 -5.10 -14.34
C HIS A 241 24.96 -4.13 -14.03
N VAL A 242 24.96 -2.95 -14.65
CA VAL A 242 23.99 -1.89 -14.35
C VAL A 242 22.96 -1.74 -15.46
N ASN A 243 21.69 -1.71 -15.04
CA ASN A 243 20.54 -1.38 -15.86
C ASN A 243 19.91 -0.09 -15.37
N LEU A 244 19.69 0.86 -16.28
CA LEU A 244 18.91 2.06 -15.99
C LEU A 244 17.42 1.74 -16.21
N ARG A 245 16.63 1.88 -15.14
CA ARG A 245 15.18 1.69 -15.15
C ARG A 245 14.49 3.05 -15.03
N MET A 246 13.61 3.39 -15.95
CA MET A 246 12.87 4.64 -15.97
C MET A 246 11.37 4.36 -16.04
N GLU A 247 10.64 4.73 -14.99
CA GLU A 247 9.19 4.57 -14.92
C GLU A 247 8.52 5.93 -15.12
N VAL A 248 7.65 6.05 -16.12
CA VAL A 248 6.77 7.22 -16.28
C VAL A 248 5.54 7.00 -15.40
N LYS A 249 5.26 7.94 -14.50
CA LYS A 249 4.15 7.84 -13.54
C LYS A 249 3.27 9.08 -13.59
N ASP A 250 1.98 8.87 -13.41
CA ASP A 250 1.01 9.94 -13.18
C ASP A 250 0.94 10.26 -11.68
N PHE A 251 1.19 11.52 -11.35
CA PHE A 251 1.12 12.00 -9.98
C PHE A 251 -0.34 12.13 -9.52
N ASP A 252 -0.64 11.53 -8.38
CA ASP A 252 -1.90 11.67 -7.66
C ASP A 252 -1.61 12.15 -6.24
N LYS A 253 -2.33 13.19 -5.81
CA LYS A 253 -2.19 13.81 -4.48
C LYS A 253 -2.87 12.99 -3.39
N PHE A 254 -3.93 12.26 -3.71
CA PHE A 254 -4.80 11.59 -2.76
C PHE A 254 -4.66 10.07 -2.79
N SER A 255 -4.07 9.53 -3.86
CA SER A 255 -3.89 8.09 -4.04
C SER A 255 -2.45 7.73 -4.41
N ARG A 256 -2.21 6.46 -4.77
CA ARG A 256 -0.91 6.00 -5.25
C ARG A 256 -0.73 6.47 -6.69
N HIS A 257 0.49 6.87 -7.04
CA HIS A 257 0.84 7.23 -8.41
C HIS A 257 0.64 6.04 -9.35
N THR A 258 -0.01 6.29 -10.48
CA THR A 258 -0.27 5.27 -11.50
C THR A 258 0.95 5.16 -12.41
N VAL A 259 1.48 3.95 -12.60
CA VAL A 259 2.59 3.75 -13.56
C VAL A 259 1.99 3.70 -14.96
N LEU A 260 2.43 4.62 -15.82
CA LEU A 260 1.99 4.72 -17.21
C LEU A 260 2.77 3.77 -18.10
N GLY A 261 4.08 3.63 -17.85
CA GLY A 261 4.96 2.75 -18.61
C GLY A 261 6.38 2.76 -18.08
N GLU A 262 7.20 1.87 -18.62
CA GLU A 262 8.59 1.67 -18.19
C GLU A 262 9.54 1.54 -19.38
N VAL A 263 10.75 2.08 -19.24
CA VAL A 263 11.90 1.83 -20.13
C VAL A 263 13.03 1.22 -19.33
N ARG A 264 13.63 0.16 -19.86
CA ARG A 264 14.79 -0.52 -19.29
C ARG A 264 15.95 -0.44 -20.26
N LEU A 265 17.09 -0.01 -19.76
CA LEU A 265 18.28 0.20 -20.57
C LEU A 265 19.50 -0.49 -19.94
N PRO A 266 19.91 -1.66 -20.46
CA PRO A 266 21.15 -2.30 -20.05
C PRO A 266 22.36 -1.49 -20.52
N LEU A 267 23.15 -0.96 -19.58
CA LEU A 267 24.28 -0.11 -19.93
C LEU A 267 25.42 -0.88 -20.61
N ARG A 268 25.50 -2.19 -20.36
CA ARG A 268 26.54 -3.08 -20.93
C ARG A 268 26.56 -3.14 -22.47
N GLN A 269 25.43 -2.88 -23.12
CA GLN A 269 25.25 -3.05 -24.56
C GLN A 269 25.48 -1.75 -25.34
N LEU A 270 25.73 -0.63 -24.65
CA LEU A 270 25.69 0.70 -25.25
C LEU A 270 27.04 1.40 -25.16
N ASN A 271 27.39 2.09 -26.23
CA ASN A 271 28.55 2.96 -26.25
C ASN A 271 28.19 4.34 -25.66
N ILE A 272 28.22 4.44 -24.33
CA ILE A 272 27.88 5.66 -23.57
C ILE A 272 29.09 6.56 -23.29
N PHE A 273 30.24 6.32 -23.93
CA PHE A 273 31.45 7.15 -23.77
C PHE A 273 31.36 8.51 -24.47
N TYR A 274 30.28 8.74 -25.21
CA TYR A 274 29.84 10.03 -25.73
C TYR A 274 28.35 10.19 -25.42
N PRO A 275 27.82 11.42 -25.40
CA PRO A 275 26.39 11.65 -25.19
C PRO A 275 25.56 10.89 -26.22
N LEU A 276 24.84 9.88 -25.75
CA LEU A 276 23.97 9.04 -26.55
C LEU A 276 22.51 9.41 -26.26
N GLU A 277 21.84 10.02 -27.24
CA GLU A 277 20.40 10.25 -27.18
C GLU A 277 19.63 9.04 -27.70
N LEU A 278 18.63 8.61 -26.94
CA LEU A 278 17.77 7.48 -27.27
C LEU A 278 16.30 7.89 -27.15
N GLN A 279 15.47 7.25 -27.95
CA GLN A 279 14.01 7.35 -27.90
C GLN A 279 13.46 5.93 -27.90
N GLU A 280 12.95 5.52 -26.74
CA GLU A 280 12.46 4.16 -26.52
C GLU A 280 10.96 4.16 -26.29
N GLU A 281 10.27 3.14 -26.80
CA GLU A 281 8.84 2.96 -26.53
C GLU A 281 8.60 2.50 -25.08
N LEU A 282 7.51 2.98 -24.49
CA LEU A 282 7.12 2.59 -23.14
C LEU A 282 6.59 1.16 -23.14
N GLN A 283 7.14 0.33 -22.24
CA GLN A 283 6.73 -1.06 -22.07
C GLN A 283 5.88 -1.23 -20.82
N ILE A 284 5.21 -2.39 -20.73
CA ILE A 284 4.46 -2.79 -19.54
C ILE A 284 5.43 -2.87 -18.35
N PRO A 285 5.12 -2.20 -17.22
CA PRO A 285 5.98 -2.22 -16.05
C PRO A 285 6.18 -3.64 -15.52
N GLN A 286 7.43 -4.02 -15.32
CA GLN A 286 7.81 -5.33 -14.80
C GLN A 286 8.34 -5.20 -13.37
N LYS A 287 8.16 -6.24 -12.56
CA LYS A 287 8.70 -6.28 -11.21
C LYS A 287 10.06 -6.97 -11.23
N ASP A 288 11.02 -6.41 -10.52
CA ASP A 288 12.36 -7.00 -10.41
C ASP A 288 12.50 -7.76 -9.10
N LEU A 289 13.11 -8.94 -9.16
CA LEU A 289 13.48 -9.69 -7.97
C LEU A 289 14.67 -9.00 -7.28
N VAL A 290 14.49 -8.60 -6.04
CA VAL A 290 15.51 -7.89 -5.25
C VAL A 290 16.02 -8.67 -4.04
N GLY A 291 15.38 -9.80 -3.76
CA GLY A 291 15.73 -10.65 -2.63
C GLY A 291 14.65 -11.67 -2.31
N GLU A 292 14.78 -12.29 -1.15
CA GLU A 292 13.82 -13.25 -0.63
C GLU A 292 13.55 -12.99 0.85
N VAL A 293 12.37 -13.36 1.31
CA VAL A 293 11.96 -13.22 2.71
C VAL A 293 11.38 -14.51 3.23
N LEU A 294 11.95 -15.01 4.33
CA LEU A 294 11.39 -16.13 5.07
C LEU A 294 10.35 -15.63 6.06
N LEU A 295 9.08 -15.92 5.77
CA LEU A 295 7.95 -15.54 6.58
C LEU A 295 7.37 -16.76 7.29
N THR A 296 6.86 -16.55 8.50
CA THR A 296 6.01 -17.52 9.19
C THR A 296 4.60 -17.01 9.36
N LEU A 297 3.61 -17.81 9.03
CA LEU A 297 2.20 -17.49 9.23
C LEU A 297 1.56 -18.47 10.19
N LYS A 298 0.81 -17.94 11.16
CA LYS A 298 -0.01 -18.72 12.09
C LYS A 298 -1.33 -18.03 12.34
N PHE A 299 -2.42 -18.74 12.06
CA PHE A 299 -3.77 -18.26 12.32
C PHE A 299 -4.35 -18.89 13.60
N LEU A 300 -4.93 -18.06 14.46
CA LEU A 300 -5.62 -18.42 15.71
C LEU A 300 -7.12 -18.07 15.60
N PRO A 301 -7.99 -19.02 15.21
CA PRO A 301 -9.41 -18.75 14.96
C PRO A 301 -10.17 -18.27 16.19
N THR A 302 -9.92 -18.89 17.35
CA THR A 302 -10.66 -18.62 18.59
C THR A 302 -10.53 -17.15 19.04
N SER A 303 -9.38 -16.54 18.79
CA SER A 303 -9.13 -15.13 19.11
C SER A 303 -9.20 -14.20 17.90
N GLN A 304 -9.48 -14.73 16.71
CA GLN A 304 -9.36 -14.03 15.42
C GLN A 304 -8.01 -13.29 15.28
N ARG A 305 -6.90 -13.96 15.60
CA ARG A 305 -5.56 -13.37 15.54
C ARG A 305 -4.72 -14.02 14.45
N LEU A 306 -3.95 -13.20 13.76
CA LEU A 306 -2.97 -13.62 12.77
C LEU A 306 -1.58 -13.22 13.25
N GLU A 307 -0.72 -14.22 13.45
CA GLU A 307 0.68 -14.03 13.79
C GLU A 307 1.49 -14.09 12.48
N VAL A 308 2.23 -13.01 12.20
CA VAL A 308 3.13 -12.91 11.05
C VAL A 308 4.54 -12.74 11.58
N GLY A 309 5.38 -13.76 11.39
CA GLY A 309 6.78 -13.74 11.75
C GLY A 309 7.67 -13.42 10.57
N LEU A 310 8.60 -12.48 10.76
CA LEU A 310 9.71 -12.22 9.86
C LEU A 310 10.94 -12.89 10.42
N LEU A 311 11.41 -13.97 9.79
CA LEU A 311 12.57 -14.72 10.25
C LEU A 311 13.86 -14.17 9.63
N LYS A 312 13.95 -14.22 8.30
CA LYS A 312 15.16 -13.88 7.55
C LYS A 312 14.81 -13.11 6.28
N VAL A 313 15.71 -12.22 5.87
CA VAL A 313 15.67 -11.52 4.58
C VAL A 313 17.00 -11.75 3.89
N ARG A 314 16.97 -12.20 2.64
CA ARG A 314 18.12 -12.36 1.76
C ARG A 314 18.12 -11.26 0.71
N THR A 315 19.19 -10.49 0.62
CA THR A 315 19.33 -9.37 -0.32
C THR A 315 20.77 -9.25 -0.79
N VAL A 316 20.97 -8.61 -1.94
CA VAL A 316 22.33 -8.31 -2.43
C VAL A 316 22.90 -7.14 -1.63
N LEU A 317 24.13 -7.31 -1.14
CA LEU A 317 24.85 -6.26 -0.44
C LEU A 317 25.66 -5.42 -1.43
N THR A 318 25.71 -4.12 -1.21
CA THR A 318 26.54 -3.20 -1.99
C THR A 318 27.51 -2.50 -1.06
N GLU A 319 28.69 -2.10 -1.53
CA GLU A 319 29.68 -1.33 -0.75
C GLU A 319 29.10 -0.06 -0.07
N MET A 320 28.01 0.49 -0.63
CA MET A 320 27.28 1.64 -0.09
C MET A 320 26.50 1.34 1.22
N CYS A 321 26.54 0.10 1.69
CA CYS A 321 25.67 -0.45 2.73
C CYS A 321 26.34 -0.60 4.12
N SER A 322 27.60 -0.14 4.27
CA SER A 322 28.44 -0.39 5.45
C SER A 322 27.94 0.13 6.81
N ASP A 323 26.90 0.99 6.82
CA ASP A 323 26.18 1.46 8.03
C ASP A 323 24.65 1.47 7.82
N ALA A 324 24.16 0.56 6.98
CA ALA A 324 22.74 0.42 6.73
C ALA A 324 22.09 -0.54 7.72
N ALA A 325 20.86 -0.25 8.10
CA ALA A 325 20.00 -1.15 8.85
C ALA A 325 18.70 -1.39 8.07
N LEU A 326 18.24 -2.63 8.08
CA LEU A 326 16.97 -3.04 7.53
C LEU A 326 15.89 -3.06 8.60
N TYR A 327 14.68 -2.64 8.23
CA TYR A 327 13.47 -2.89 9.02
C TYR A 327 12.30 -3.14 8.07
N ALA A 328 11.36 -3.98 8.49
CA ALA A 328 10.16 -4.27 7.72
C ALA A 328 8.94 -3.55 8.29
N ARG A 329 8.00 -3.22 7.41
CA ARG A 329 6.63 -2.87 7.75
C ARG A 329 5.71 -3.98 7.26
N ILE A 330 4.91 -4.51 8.17
CA ILE A 330 3.92 -5.53 7.87
C ILE A 330 2.54 -4.91 8.09
N SER A 331 1.69 -4.95 7.07
CA SER A 331 0.30 -4.53 7.17
C SER A 331 -0.62 -5.63 6.68
N VAL A 332 -1.72 -5.82 7.38
CA VAL A 332 -2.78 -6.75 6.98
C VAL A 332 -3.97 -5.93 6.52
N GLN A 333 -4.50 -6.25 5.35
CA GLN A 333 -5.71 -5.67 4.81
C GLN A 333 -6.72 -6.78 4.66
N CYS A 334 -7.89 -6.65 5.28
CA CYS A 334 -8.99 -7.58 5.12
C CYS A 334 -10.15 -6.83 4.46
N ASN A 335 -10.56 -7.26 3.27
CA ASN A 335 -11.51 -6.52 2.43
C ASN A 335 -11.06 -5.06 2.19
N GLN A 336 -11.91 -4.12 2.59
CA GLN A 336 -11.68 -2.68 2.52
C GLN A 336 -11.04 -2.15 3.82
N CYS A 337 -10.95 -2.97 4.86
CA CYS A 337 -10.39 -2.61 6.15
C CYS A 337 -8.89 -2.84 6.15
N LYS A 338 -8.12 -1.75 6.02
CA LYS A 338 -6.67 -1.78 6.17
C LYS A 338 -6.27 -1.62 7.63
N LEU A 339 -5.72 -2.66 8.23
CA LEU A 339 -5.20 -2.59 9.59
C LEU A 339 -3.92 -1.74 9.63
N ARG A 340 -3.68 -1.12 10.79
CA ARG A 340 -2.47 -0.35 11.03
C ARG A 340 -1.25 -1.25 10.84
N TYR A 341 -0.28 -0.77 10.09
CA TYR A 341 0.97 -1.48 9.89
C TYR A 341 1.77 -1.54 11.20
N GLN A 342 2.47 -2.64 11.41
CA GLN A 342 3.44 -2.82 12.48
C GLN A 342 4.86 -2.82 11.90
N LYS A 343 5.83 -2.36 12.68
CA LYS A 343 7.24 -2.31 12.27
C LYS A 343 8.04 -3.31 13.07
N THR A 344 9.03 -3.93 12.42
CA THR A 344 10.08 -4.67 13.13
C THR A 344 11.09 -3.69 13.74
N SER A 345 11.97 -4.19 14.60
CA SER A 345 13.19 -3.45 14.93
C SER A 345 14.07 -3.31 13.69
N ALA A 346 14.94 -2.31 13.73
CA ALA A 346 16.01 -2.20 12.75
C ALA A 346 17.13 -3.17 13.12
N VAL A 347 17.65 -3.89 12.12
CA VAL A 347 18.76 -4.84 12.24
C VAL A 347 19.82 -4.45 11.21
N ALA A 348 21.10 -4.59 11.54
CA ALA A 348 22.19 -4.29 10.60
C ALA A 348 22.00 -5.07 9.29
N HIS A 349 22.19 -4.39 8.15
CA HIS A 349 21.99 -4.99 6.84
C HIS A 349 23.17 -5.91 6.51
N CYS A 350 22.87 -7.20 6.38
CA CYS A 350 23.78 -8.24 5.91
C CYS A 350 23.14 -8.98 4.72
N LEU A 351 23.94 -9.72 3.94
CA LEU A 351 23.46 -10.59 2.85
C LEU A 351 22.27 -11.46 3.28
N VAL A 352 22.35 -12.02 4.50
CA VAL A 352 21.23 -12.68 5.17
C VAL A 352 20.99 -11.96 6.49
N THR A 353 19.95 -11.12 6.53
CA THR A 353 19.56 -10.38 7.73
C THR A 353 18.53 -11.18 8.53
N VAL A 354 18.86 -11.50 9.79
CA VAL A 354 17.98 -12.28 10.67
C VAL A 354 17.19 -11.34 11.59
N PHE A 355 15.86 -11.42 11.52
CA PHE A 355 14.95 -10.63 12.35
C PHE A 355 14.40 -11.47 13.52
N ASN A 356 13.90 -12.67 13.25
CA ASN A 356 13.19 -13.53 14.23
C ASN A 356 12.12 -12.79 15.05
N GLN A 357 11.32 -11.93 14.40
CA GLN A 357 10.27 -11.15 15.06
C GLN A 357 8.89 -11.58 14.63
N VAL A 358 8.00 -11.78 15.60
CA VAL A 358 6.60 -12.12 15.36
C VAL A 358 5.71 -10.93 15.70
N LEU A 359 4.91 -10.50 14.72
CA LEU A 359 3.94 -9.42 14.85
C LEU A 359 2.53 -10.00 14.87
N MET A 360 1.71 -9.53 15.82
CA MET A 360 0.36 -10.07 16.03
C MET A 360 -0.70 -9.07 15.56
N PHE A 361 -1.60 -9.50 14.68
CA PHE A 361 -2.70 -8.70 14.15
C PHE A 361 -4.04 -9.28 14.62
N SER A 362 -4.86 -8.46 15.27
CA SER A 362 -6.27 -8.78 15.53
C SER A 362 -7.07 -8.52 14.26
N LEU A 363 -7.68 -9.57 13.71
CA LEU A 363 -8.50 -9.47 12.51
C LEU A 363 -9.93 -9.02 12.89
N PRO A 364 -10.60 -8.24 12.04
CA PRO A 364 -12.03 -7.99 12.17
C PRO A 364 -12.83 -9.29 11.90
N GLU A 365 -14.11 -9.32 12.26
CA GLU A 365 -15.02 -10.48 12.08
C GLU A 365 -15.26 -10.92 10.61
N SER A 366 -14.48 -10.38 9.67
CA SER A 366 -14.44 -10.77 8.27
C SER A 366 -13.80 -12.15 8.06
N PRO A 367 -14.17 -12.88 6.99
CA PRO A 367 -13.50 -14.13 6.64
C PRO A 367 -12.03 -13.88 6.33
N VAL A 368 -11.17 -14.68 6.96
CA VAL A 368 -9.70 -14.63 6.78
C VAL A 368 -9.32 -14.79 5.31
N GLU A 369 -10.11 -15.54 4.54
CA GLU A 369 -9.93 -15.74 3.10
C GLU A 369 -9.89 -14.46 2.26
N GLN A 370 -10.32 -13.33 2.79
CA GLN A 370 -10.29 -12.03 2.10
C GLN A 370 -9.20 -11.10 2.65
N CYS A 371 -8.26 -11.64 3.42
CA CYS A 371 -7.12 -10.91 3.94
C CYS A 371 -5.90 -11.04 3.03
N LYS A 372 -5.18 -9.93 2.92
CA LYS A 372 -3.90 -9.79 2.22
C LYS A 372 -2.88 -9.18 3.18
N ILE A 373 -1.73 -9.82 3.31
CA ILE A 373 -0.57 -9.33 4.04
C ILE A 373 0.33 -8.62 3.03
N LEU A 374 0.75 -7.41 3.35
CA LEU A 374 1.79 -6.69 2.62
C LEU A 374 3.00 -6.53 3.53
N VAL A 375 4.13 -7.08 3.12
CA VAL A 375 5.43 -6.89 3.79
C VAL A 375 6.27 -5.96 2.92
N SER A 376 6.84 -4.93 3.53
CA SER A 376 7.71 -3.96 2.85
C SER A 376 8.99 -3.80 3.63
N VAL A 377 10.12 -4.15 3.00
CA VAL A 377 11.45 -4.05 3.61
C VAL A 377 12.07 -2.71 3.25
N TYR A 378 12.51 -1.98 4.26
CA TYR A 378 13.13 -0.67 4.12
C TYR A 378 14.55 -0.69 4.65
N GLU A 379 15.40 0.07 3.99
CA GLU A 379 16.76 0.39 4.41
C GLU A 379 16.79 1.81 5.01
N THR A 380 17.54 1.96 6.09
CA THR A 380 17.78 3.23 6.77
C THR A 380 19.26 3.30 7.17
N HIS A 381 19.85 4.50 7.13
CA HIS A 381 21.22 4.71 7.57
C HIS A 381 21.22 5.43 8.92
N ALA A 382 22.08 5.02 9.86
CA ALA A 382 22.16 5.63 11.18
C ALA A 382 22.85 7.01 11.13
N ALA A 383 23.90 7.15 10.30
CA ALA A 383 24.73 8.36 10.24
C ALA A 383 24.12 9.54 9.45
N ARG A 384 23.14 9.31 8.57
CA ARG A 384 22.53 10.37 7.76
C ARG A 384 21.06 10.52 8.14
N LYS A 385 20.54 11.75 8.20
CA LYS A 385 19.08 12.02 8.16
C LYS A 385 18.52 11.63 6.78
N SER A 386 18.84 10.44 6.27
CA SER A 386 18.48 10.01 4.94
C SER A 386 17.00 9.64 4.92
N ALA A 387 16.38 9.89 3.77
CA ALA A 387 15.10 9.30 3.48
C ALA A 387 15.22 7.76 3.60
N LYS A 388 14.17 7.14 4.16
CA LYS A 388 14.03 5.68 4.19
C LYS A 388 13.93 5.19 2.76
N ARG A 389 14.72 4.20 2.40
CA ARG A 389 14.70 3.60 1.07
C ARG A 389 13.88 2.32 1.09
N LEU A 390 13.02 2.11 0.10
CA LEU A 390 12.32 0.84 -0.07
C LEU A 390 13.27 -0.12 -0.81
N ILE A 391 13.57 -1.28 -0.20
CA ILE A 391 14.33 -2.34 -0.87
C ILE A 391 13.38 -3.16 -1.75
N GLY A 392 12.25 -3.60 -1.18
CA GLY A 392 11.21 -4.28 -1.94
C GLY A 392 9.98 -4.60 -1.11
N GLN A 393 9.00 -5.17 -1.78
CA GLN A 393 7.70 -5.54 -1.22
C GLN A 393 7.28 -6.92 -1.69
N LEU A 394 6.52 -7.60 -0.84
CA LEU A 394 5.83 -8.84 -1.20
C LEU A 394 4.41 -8.77 -0.63
N SER A 395 3.49 -9.46 -1.28
CA SER A 395 2.11 -9.59 -0.84
C SER A 395 1.73 -11.06 -0.77
N VAL A 396 1.20 -11.48 0.38
CA VAL A 396 0.74 -12.86 0.63
C VAL A 396 -0.74 -12.81 0.98
N GLY A 397 -1.55 -13.61 0.30
CA GLY A 397 -2.98 -13.69 0.56
C GLY A 397 -3.71 -14.47 -0.52
N LYS A 398 -4.97 -14.81 -0.26
CA LYS A 398 -5.80 -15.50 -1.25
C LYS A 398 -6.30 -14.47 -2.28
N GLU A 399 -5.79 -14.54 -3.50
CA GLU A 399 -6.34 -13.79 -4.64
C GLU A 399 -7.29 -14.70 -5.43
N ARG A 400 -8.29 -14.10 -6.09
CA ARG A 400 -9.33 -14.87 -6.81
C ARG A 400 -8.79 -15.68 -7.99
N SER A 401 -7.63 -15.30 -8.51
CA SER A 401 -7.03 -15.87 -9.72
C SER A 401 -5.75 -16.67 -9.47
N ASN A 402 -5.13 -16.55 -8.30
CA ASN A 402 -3.94 -17.32 -7.93
C ASN A 402 -3.94 -17.52 -6.40
N GLU A 403 -4.00 -18.78 -5.97
CA GLU A 403 -4.00 -19.13 -4.55
C GLU A 403 -2.55 -19.19 -4.04
N ASP A 404 -2.19 -18.27 -3.14
CA ASP A 404 -0.88 -18.31 -2.50
C ASP A 404 -0.75 -19.59 -1.65
N GLU A 405 0.17 -20.48 -2.04
CA GLU A 405 0.38 -21.76 -1.36
C GLU A 405 0.69 -21.59 0.14
N HIS A 406 1.41 -20.52 0.53
CA HIS A 406 1.72 -20.27 1.93
C HIS A 406 0.44 -19.99 2.72
N TRP A 407 -0.48 -19.24 2.11
CA TRP A 407 -1.79 -18.98 2.69
C TRP A 407 -2.60 -20.27 2.82
N THR A 408 -2.58 -21.11 1.79
CA THR A 408 -3.26 -22.41 1.79
C THR A 408 -2.71 -23.34 2.87
N TRP A 409 -1.38 -23.42 3.03
CA TRP A 409 -0.77 -24.21 4.10
C TRP A 409 -1.11 -23.67 5.49
N MET A 410 -1.11 -22.36 5.69
CA MET A 410 -1.56 -21.74 6.95
C MET A 410 -3.02 -22.12 7.28
N MET A 411 -3.90 -22.11 6.28
CA MET A 411 -5.32 -22.48 6.46
C MET A 411 -5.51 -23.98 6.72
N ARG A 412 -4.63 -24.85 6.22
CA ARG A 412 -4.64 -26.29 6.50
C ARG A 412 -4.07 -26.62 7.89
N SER A 413 -3.05 -25.89 8.32
CA SER A 413 -2.31 -26.13 9.57
C SER A 413 -2.63 -25.07 10.64
N VAL A 414 -3.92 -24.89 10.92
CA VAL A 414 -4.39 -23.87 11.87
C VAL A 414 -3.75 -24.05 13.25
N ARG A 415 -3.43 -22.92 13.91
CA ARG A 415 -2.69 -22.84 15.19
C ARG A 415 -1.23 -23.27 15.14
N GLN A 416 -0.73 -23.81 14.04
CA GLN A 416 0.69 -24.09 13.85
C GLN A 416 1.35 -23.03 12.97
N PRO A 417 2.58 -22.61 13.28
CA PRO A 417 3.34 -21.74 12.39
C PRO A 417 3.84 -22.51 11.18
N VAL A 418 3.51 -22.01 9.99
CA VAL A 418 4.06 -22.48 8.71
C VAL A 418 5.09 -21.48 8.25
N ALA A 419 6.26 -21.93 7.80
CA ALA A 419 7.32 -21.07 7.26
C ALA A 419 7.46 -21.28 5.74
N LYS A 420 7.60 -20.19 4.97
CA LYS A 420 7.88 -20.26 3.53
C LYS A 420 8.74 -19.07 3.08
N TRP A 421 9.63 -19.30 2.12
CA TRP A 421 10.32 -18.23 1.40
C TRP A 421 9.40 -17.55 0.39
N HIS A 422 9.56 -16.23 0.26
CA HIS A 422 8.80 -15.38 -0.65
C HIS A 422 9.75 -14.47 -1.40
N SER A 423 9.58 -14.36 -2.71
CA SER A 423 10.29 -13.40 -3.54
C SER A 423 9.96 -11.96 -3.13
N LEU A 424 10.99 -11.15 -2.92
CA LEU A 424 10.89 -9.72 -2.65
C LEU A 424 11.03 -8.97 -3.98
N LEU A 425 10.03 -8.14 -4.31
CA LEU A 425 9.92 -7.49 -5.62
C LEU A 425 9.90 -5.95 -5.53
N ILE A 426 10.36 -5.22 -6.56
CA ILE A 426 10.41 -3.74 -6.57
C ILE A 426 9.90 -3.04 -7.86
#